data_AF-A0A845M6W8-F1
#
_entry.id   AF-A0A845M6W8-F1
#
_cell.length_a   1.000
_cell.length_b   1.000
_cell.length_c   1.000
_cell.angle_alpha   90.00
_cell.angle_beta   90.00
_cell.angle_gamma   90.00
#
_symmetry.space_group_name_H-M   'P 1'
#
loop_
_entity.id
_entity.type
_entity.pdbx_description
1 polymer ?
#
loop_
_entity_poly.entity_id
_entity_poly.type
_entity_poly.pdbx_seq_one_letter_code
_entity_poly.pdbx_strand_id
1 'polypeptide(L)' 'YEPKGETEQNLGLMRQIDEQFLETPFFGVRQMTWHLRNDGHLVNEKRIRRLMRLMGLMPIYQKPNTSRPAKGHKT' A
#
# COMPACT_ATOMS: atom_id res chain seq x y z
N TYR A 1 28.91 8.52 1.60
CA TYR A 1 27.65 8.57 2.35
C TYR A 1 27.05 7.18 2.28
N GLU A 2 26.90 6.49 3.41
CA GLU A 2 26.21 5.20 3.46
C GLU A 2 24.75 5.39 3.86
N PRO A 3 23.79 4.77 3.14
CA PRO A 3 22.39 4.84 3.53
C PRO A 3 22.19 4.07 4.84
N LYS A 4 21.65 4.75 5.84
CA LYS A 4 21.24 4.13 7.10
C LYS A 4 20.03 3.22 6.80
N GLY A 5 20.13 1.95 7.19
CA GLY A 5 19.06 0.97 7.00
C GLY A 5 17.75 1.32 7.74
N GLU A 6 16.74 0.47 7.57
CA GLU A 6 15.46 0.63 8.29
C GLU A 6 15.61 0.27 9.77
N THR A 7 14.77 0.90 10.60
CA THR A 7 14.68 0.57 12.02
C THR A 7 13.97 -0.77 12.22
N GLU A 8 14.23 -1.45 13.35
CA GLU A 8 13.55 -2.71 13.68
C GLU A 8 12.03 -2.60 13.68
N GLN A 9 11.51 -1.46 14.16
CA GLN A 9 10.07 -1.16 14.12
C GLN A 9 9.53 -1.13 12.70
N ASN A 10 10.27 -0.51 11.76
CA ASN A 10 9.86 -0.48 10.36
C ASN A 10 9.96 -1.86 9.71
N LEU A 11 10.98 -2.65 10.05
CA LEU A 11 11.11 -4.03 9.58
C LEU A 11 9.94 -4.91 10.06
N GLY A 12 9.50 -4.75 11.31
CA GLY A 12 8.31 -5.41 11.84
C GLY A 12 7.04 -5.02 11.06
N LEU A 13 6.85 -3.73 10.83
CA LEU A 13 5.72 -3.24 10.02
C LEU A 13 5.79 -3.74 8.57
N MET A 14 6.98 -3.80 7.96
CA MET A 14 7.16 -4.31 6.59
C MET A 14 6.77 -5.79 6.48
N ARG A 15 7.06 -6.62 7.50
CA ARG A 15 6.60 -8.02 7.53
C ARG A 15 5.07 -8.14 7.55
N GLN A 16 4.42 -7.39 8.43
CA GLN A 16 2.95 -7.42 8.52
C GLN A 16 2.29 -6.86 7.25
N ILE A 17 2.87 -5.83 6.64
CA ILE A 17 2.41 -5.31 5.36
C ILE A 17 2.52 -6.38 4.28
N ASP A 18 3.63 -7.13 4.23
CA ASP A 18 3.85 -8.19 3.24
C ASP A 18 2.81 -9.32 3.40
N GLU A 19 2.65 -9.82 4.63
CA GLU A 19 1.64 -10.84 4.98
C GLU A 19 0.24 -10.40 4.58
N GLN A 20 -0.17 -9.19 4.96
CA GLN A 20 -1.50 -8.68 4.62
C GLN A 20 -1.66 -8.42 3.11
N PHE A 21 -0.58 -8.08 2.40
CA PHE A 21 -0.63 -7.86 0.96
C PHE A 21 -0.80 -9.16 0.18
N LEU A 22 -0.22 -10.27 0.66
CA LEU A 22 -0.43 -11.60 0.08
C LEU A 22 -1.88 -12.05 0.20
N GLU A 23 -2.52 -11.80 1.35
CA GLU A 23 -3.93 -12.12 1.58
C GLU A 23 -4.86 -11.16 0.81
N THR A 24 -4.49 -9.88 0.74
CA THR A 24 -5.31 -8.83 0.14
C THR A 24 -4.52 -7.95 -0.84
N PRO A 25 -4.22 -8.42 -2.07
CA PRO A 25 -3.35 -7.71 -3.01
C PRO A 25 -3.95 -6.40 -3.56
N PHE A 26 -5.22 -6.12 -3.27
CA PHE A 26 -5.90 -4.87 -3.60
C PHE A 26 -5.84 -3.83 -2.46
N PHE A 27 -5.23 -4.14 -1.31
CA PHE A 27 -5.15 -3.18 -0.21
C PHE A 27 -4.20 -2.02 -0.53
N GLY A 28 -4.78 -0.82 -0.60
CA GLY A 28 -4.04 0.42 -0.74
C GLY A 28 -3.46 0.94 0.56
N VAL A 29 -2.67 2.01 0.47
CA VAL A 29 -2.07 2.69 1.65
C VAL A 29 -3.11 2.96 2.75
N ARG A 30 -4.30 3.43 2.37
CA ARG A 30 -5.37 3.74 3.33
C ARG A 30 -5.87 2.48 4.04
N GLN A 31 -6.20 1.43 3.27
CA GLN A 31 -6.69 0.16 3.83
C GLN A 31 -5.63 -0.50 4.71
N MET A 32 -4.38 -0.54 4.26
CA MET A 32 -3.25 -1.07 5.01
C MET A 32 -3.03 -0.29 6.32
N THR A 33 -3.15 1.04 6.29
CA THR A 33 -3.04 1.87 7.50
C THR A 33 -4.16 1.56 8.50
N TRP A 34 -5.38 1.34 8.02
CA TRP A 34 -6.52 0.99 8.89
C TRP A 34 -6.36 -0.39 9.50
N HIS A 35 -5.93 -1.38 8.70
CA HIS A 35 -5.65 -2.72 9.16
C HIS A 35 -4.59 -2.72 10.28
N LEU A 36 -3.43 -2.10 10.04
CA LEU A 36 -2.37 -2.02 11.05
C LEU A 36 -2.80 -1.27 12.32
N ARG A 37 -3.64 -0.24 12.20
CA ARG A 37 -4.21 0.46 13.37
C ARG A 37 -5.16 -0.43 14.16
N ASN A 38 -5.96 -1.23 13.48
CA ASN A 38 -6.84 -2.19 14.12
C ASN A 38 -6.04 -3.25 14.91
N ASP A 39 -4.85 -3.59 14.41
CA ASP A 39 -3.91 -4.50 15.08
C ASP A 39 -3.09 -3.83 16.21
N GLY A 40 -3.40 -2.57 16.54
CA GLY A 40 -2.79 -1.83 17.66
C GLY A 40 -1.62 -0.94 17.29
N HIS A 41 -1.26 -0.81 16.01
CA HIS A 41 -0.13 0.04 15.59
C HIS A 41 -0.52 1.50 15.42
N LEU A 42 0.16 2.39 16.13
CA LEU A 42 0.03 3.85 15.97
C LEU A 42 0.79 4.36 14.73
N VAL A 43 0.32 3.98 13.54
CA VAL A 43 0.93 4.33 12.25
C VAL A 43 0.17 5.42 11.51
N ASN A 44 0.87 6.15 10.66
CA ASN A 44 0.29 7.16 9.77
C ASN A 44 0.41 6.75 8.30
N GLU A 45 -0.47 7.27 7.45
CA GLU A 45 -0.50 6.92 6.02
C GLU A 45 0.80 7.28 5.31
N LYS A 46 1.48 8.35 5.73
CA LYS A 46 2.77 8.77 5.15
C LYS A 46 3.85 7.71 5.34
N ARG A 47 3.94 7.11 6.53
CA ARG A 47 4.88 6.03 6.83
C ARG A 47 4.55 4.77 6.03
N ILE A 48 3.29 4.34 6.04
CA ILE A 48 2.87 3.14 5.31
C ILE A 48 3.12 3.30 3.80
N ARG A 49 2.81 4.47 3.22
CA ARG A 49 3.13 4.77 1.81
C ARG A 49 4.61 4.65 1.50
N ARG A 50 5.49 5.14 2.37
CA ARG A 50 6.94 5.02 2.21
C ARG A 50 7.37 3.56 2.24
N LEU A 51 6.92 2.80 3.24
CA LEU A 51 7.30 1.40 3.42
C LEU A 51 6.84 0.53 2.25
N MET A 52 5.58 0.65 1.82
CA MET A 52 5.07 -0.06 0.64
C MET A 52 5.88 0.27 -0.62
N ARG A 53 6.28 1.53 -0.82
CA ARG A 53 7.15 1.93 -1.94
C ARG A 53 8.55 1.32 -1.87
N LEU A 54 9.15 1.28 -0.68
CA LEU A 54 10.46 0.66 -0.48
C LEU A 54 10.42 -0.85 -0.77
N MET A 55 9.30 -1.49 -0.47
CA MET A 55 9.06 -2.91 -0.76
C MET A 55 8.66 -3.17 -2.22
N GLY A 56 8.36 -2.13 -3.01
CA GLY A 56 7.84 -2.28 -4.37
C GLY A 56 6.39 -2.79 -4.44
N LEU A 57 5.65 -2.74 -3.33
CA LEU A 57 4.26 -3.18 -3.27
C LEU A 57 3.34 -2.12 -3.88
N MET A 58 2.64 -2.51 -4.95
CA MET A 58 1.61 -1.71 -5.58
C MET A 58 0.29 -2.48 -5.56
N PRO A 59 -0.79 -1.92 -5.00
CA PRO A 59 -2.07 -2.60 -4.97
C PRO A 59 -2.59 -2.84 -6.39
N ILE A 60 -3.15 -4.03 -6.60
CA ILE A 60 -3.66 -4.45 -7.90
C ILE A 60 -5.13 -4.01 -8.00
N TYR A 61 -5.40 -3.06 -8.89
CA TYR A 61 -6.74 -2.59 -9.21
C TYR A 61 -7.05 -2.77 -10.70
N GLN A 62 -8.34 -2.89 -11.01
CA GLN A 62 -8.79 -2.78 -12.40
C GLN A 62 -8.50 -1.36 -12.89
N LYS A 63 -7.68 -1.26 -13.94
CA LYS A 63 -7.46 0.03 -14.62
C LYS A 63 -8.77 0.47 -15.27
N PRO A 64 -9.09 1.78 -15.27
CA PRO A 64 -10.25 2.28 -16.01
C PRO A 64 -10.15 1.86 -17.47
N ASN A 65 -11.25 1.35 -18.03
CA ASN A 65 -11.31 0.98 -19.44
C ASN A 65 -11.47 2.25 -20.30
N THR A 66 -10.36 2.94 -20.57
CA THR A 66 -10.34 4.21 -21.30
C THR A 66 -10.55 4.06 -22.81
N SER A 67 -10.50 2.84 -23.37
CA SER A 67 -10.79 2.61 -24.79
C SER A 67 -12.29 2.61 -25.09
N ARG A 68 -13.14 2.40 -24.07
CA ARG A 68 -14.60 2.51 -24.20
C ARG A 68 -15.04 3.89 -23.73
N PRO A 69 -15.64 4.73 -24.59
CA PRO A 69 -16.18 6.01 -24.15
C PRO A 69 -17.23 5.79 -23.06
N ALA A 70 -17.17 6.60 -22.01
CA ALA A 70 -18.19 6.59 -20.98
C ALA A 70 -19.55 6.98 -21.59
N LYS A 71 -20.64 6.45 -21.02
CA LYS A 71 -22.00 6.69 -21.49
C LYS A 71 -22.28 8.20 -21.52
N GLY A 72 -22.37 8.78 -22.73
CA GLY A 72 -22.55 10.23 -22.94
C GLY A 72 -21.44 10.92 -23.73
N HIS A 73 -20.30 10.28 -23.94
CA HIS A 73 -19.26 10.78 -24.85
C HIS A 73 -19.54 10.31 -26.27
N LYS A 74 -19.81 11.26 -27.19
CA LYS A 74 -19.85 10.97 -28.63
C LYS A 74 -18.42 10.89 -29.15
N THR A 75 -18.08 9.82 -29.86
CA THR A 75 -16.88 9.73 -30.71
C THR A 75 -16.97 10.70 -31.87
#